data_AF-A0A3C1ESG1-F1
#
_entry.id   AF-A0A3C1ESG1-F1
#
_cell.length_a   1.000
_cell.length_b   1.000
_cell.length_c   1.000
_cell.angle_alpha   90.00
_cell.angle_beta   90.00
_cell.angle_gamma   90.00
#
_symmetry.space_group_name_H-M   'P 1'
#
loop_
_entity.id
_entity.type
_entity.pdbx_description
1 polymer ?
#
loop_
_entity_poly.entity_id
_entity_poly.type
_entity_poly.pdbx_seq_one_letter_code
_entity_poly.pdbx_strand_id
1 'polypeptide(L)'
;MAFNADFMKMDRQYRRQYMPGTLAHELLGHGLAEFQARKAGVLEAYNPNYRGNEDNAALVGWTVTAELGAKLCETDMWSYLENPEEYGKKRQLILPVYAITCSPKEIKDAASVLRSRLARTKKALSEIPGDISDWRFWRQAAEHFIAAHKMARKSFRSVFDIADSMSDQYLPMRQETLKNIQARLEKTIARLESPAGSAEKKRLQDQFQQSFFVLQEARLKARREHLQKLVQGRSYEPFSPLPPGQISLDQLKAMYSQDRLKRPEHWTK
;
A
#
# COMPACT_ATOMS: atom_id res chain seq x y z
N MET A 1 1.97 -15.48 17.06
CA MET A 1 1.43 -15.41 15.70
C MET A 1 0.43 -16.55 15.55
N ALA A 2 -0.87 -16.26 15.47
CA ALA A 2 -1.86 -17.29 15.16
C ALA A 2 -2.02 -17.31 13.64
N PHE A 3 -1.54 -18.37 12.98
CA PHE A 3 -1.68 -18.54 11.54
C PHE A 3 -3.16 -18.84 11.24
N ASN A 4 -3.77 -18.10 10.31
CA ASN A 4 -5.18 -18.30 9.99
C ASN A 4 -5.38 -19.67 9.35
N ALA A 5 -6.03 -20.61 10.04
CA ALA A 5 -6.23 -21.99 9.59
C ALA A 5 -6.99 -22.07 8.25
N ASP A 6 -7.78 -21.06 7.92
CA ASP A 6 -8.50 -20.99 6.64
C ASP A 6 -7.57 -20.67 5.47
N PHE A 7 -6.41 -20.05 5.71
CA PHE A 7 -5.38 -19.79 4.70
C PHE A 7 -4.73 -21.09 4.19
N MET A 8 -4.66 -22.12 5.06
CA MET A 8 -4.16 -23.45 4.68
C MET A 8 -5.17 -24.27 3.87
N LYS A 9 -6.45 -23.88 3.86
CA LYS A 9 -7.53 -24.57 3.14
C LYS A 9 -7.75 -24.04 1.71
N MET A 10 -7.02 -23.02 1.27
CA MET A 10 -7.16 -22.46 -0.07
C MET A 10 -6.74 -23.44 -1.18
N ASP A 11 -7.19 -23.18 -2.42
CA ASP A 11 -6.86 -23.98 -3.59
C ASP A 11 -5.34 -24.23 -3.74
N ARG A 12 -4.97 -25.41 -4.24
CA ARG A 12 -3.57 -25.84 -4.34
C ARG A 12 -2.73 -24.92 -5.24
N GLN A 13 -3.30 -24.40 -6.32
CA GLN A 13 -2.63 -23.49 -7.24
C GLN A 13 -2.40 -22.13 -6.56
N TYR A 14 -3.41 -21.61 -5.85
CA TYR A 14 -3.28 -20.39 -5.06
C TYR A 14 -2.18 -20.52 -4.00
N ARG A 15 -2.19 -21.62 -3.23
CA ARG A 15 -1.15 -21.89 -2.23
C ARG A 15 0.25 -21.97 -2.86
N ARG A 16 0.41 -22.69 -3.97
CA ARG A 16 1.71 -22.78 -4.66
C ARG A 16 2.25 -21.43 -5.13
N GLN A 17 1.38 -20.52 -5.56
CA GLN A 17 1.80 -19.23 -6.11
C GLN A 17 2.08 -18.18 -5.02
N TYR A 18 1.31 -18.15 -3.93
CA TYR A 18 1.35 -17.05 -2.96
C TYR A 18 1.91 -17.43 -1.59
N MET A 19 1.72 -18.67 -1.16
CA MET A 19 2.09 -19.09 0.19
C MET A 19 3.59 -19.00 0.48
N PRO A 20 4.51 -19.35 -0.45
CA PRO A 20 5.94 -19.22 -0.17
C PRO A 20 6.37 -17.79 0.12
N GLY A 21 5.89 -16.82 -0.67
CA GLY A 21 6.19 -15.39 -0.47
C GLY A 21 5.64 -14.88 0.86
N THR A 22 4.38 -15.19 1.19
CA THR A 22 3.77 -14.82 2.47
C THR A 22 4.49 -15.46 3.66
N LEU A 23 4.82 -16.76 3.59
CA LEU A 23 5.56 -17.43 4.66
C LEU A 23 6.96 -16.85 4.83
N ALA A 24 7.64 -16.52 3.73
CA ALA A 24 8.94 -15.88 3.79
C ALA A 24 8.84 -14.47 4.41
N HIS A 25 7.82 -13.69 4.06
CA HIS A 25 7.54 -12.39 4.67
C HIS A 25 7.40 -12.50 6.20
N GLU A 26 6.54 -13.39 6.68
CA GLU A 26 6.26 -13.52 8.11
C GLU A 26 7.41 -14.17 8.89
N LEU A 27 7.93 -15.31 8.41
CA LEU A 27 8.90 -16.11 9.17
C LEU A 27 10.33 -15.59 9.03
N LEU A 28 10.75 -15.28 7.81
CA LEU A 28 12.13 -14.87 7.51
C LEU A 28 12.29 -13.36 7.50
N GLY A 29 11.25 -12.65 7.09
CA GLY A 29 11.17 -11.20 7.17
C GLY A 29 11.04 -10.73 8.61
N HIS A 30 9.86 -10.93 9.23
CA HIS A 30 9.63 -10.51 10.60
C HIS A 30 10.32 -11.41 11.62
N GLY A 31 10.03 -12.71 11.63
CA GLY A 31 10.46 -13.63 12.70
C GLY A 31 11.97 -13.66 12.92
N LEU A 32 12.75 -13.89 11.84
CA LEU A 32 14.21 -13.92 11.94
C LEU A 32 14.79 -12.54 12.31
N ALA A 33 14.26 -11.45 11.78
CA ALA A 33 14.77 -10.12 12.07
C ALA A 33 14.43 -9.66 13.49
N GLU A 34 13.26 -10.01 14.02
CA GLU A 34 12.91 -9.82 15.44
C GLU A 34 13.83 -10.61 16.37
N PHE A 35 14.14 -11.85 16.03
CA PHE A 35 15.12 -12.65 16.78
C PHE A 35 16.49 -11.96 16.83
N GLN A 36 16.95 -11.44 15.68
CA GLN A 36 18.21 -10.70 15.60
C GLN A 36 18.16 -9.38 16.40
N ALA A 37 17.07 -8.63 16.31
CA ALA A 37 16.88 -7.40 17.08
C ALA A 37 16.85 -7.66 18.59
N ARG A 38 16.21 -8.76 19.02
CA ARG A 38 16.22 -9.21 20.42
C ARG A 38 17.63 -9.54 20.89
N LYS A 39 18.39 -10.30 20.10
CA LYS A 39 19.80 -10.62 20.42
C LYS A 39 20.68 -9.37 20.50
N ALA A 40 20.37 -8.35 19.70
CA ALA A 40 21.06 -7.07 19.70
C ALA A 40 20.56 -6.09 20.79
N GLY A 41 19.56 -6.47 21.60
CA GLY A 41 19.01 -5.59 22.65
C GLY A 41 18.21 -4.39 22.14
N VAL A 42 17.74 -4.42 20.89
CA VAL A 42 17.03 -3.29 20.24
C VAL A 42 15.61 -3.63 19.77
N LEU A 43 15.00 -4.67 20.35
CA LEU A 43 13.69 -5.16 19.92
C LEU A 43 12.61 -4.08 20.02
N GLU A 44 12.63 -3.25 21.07
CA GLU A 44 11.64 -2.18 21.29
C GLU A 44 11.69 -1.13 20.16
N ALA A 45 12.89 -0.72 19.74
CA ALA A 45 13.06 0.16 18.58
C ALA A 45 12.73 -0.53 17.26
N TYR A 46 13.03 -1.82 17.11
CA TYR A 46 12.79 -2.56 15.87
C TYR A 46 11.29 -2.85 15.64
N ASN A 47 10.58 -3.36 16.65
CA ASN A 47 9.15 -3.68 16.56
C ASN A 47 8.43 -3.07 17.78
N PRO A 48 7.44 -2.17 17.60
CA PRO A 48 6.78 -1.77 16.34
C PRO A 48 7.29 -0.46 15.74
N ASN A 49 8.43 0.07 16.20
CA ASN A 49 8.77 1.47 15.95
C ASN A 49 9.61 1.73 14.68
N TYR A 50 10.20 0.71 14.06
CA TYR A 50 11.09 0.89 12.91
C TYR A 50 10.38 0.57 11.58
N ARG A 51 10.35 1.56 10.68
CA ARG A 51 9.73 1.40 9.35
C ARG A 51 10.36 0.26 8.53
N GLY A 52 11.66 0.04 8.68
CA GLY A 52 12.39 -0.96 7.91
C GLY A 52 12.13 -2.41 8.30
N ASN A 53 11.38 -2.69 9.37
CA ASN A 53 10.94 -4.05 9.70
C ASN A 53 10.03 -4.61 8.60
N GLU A 54 9.06 -3.81 8.20
CA GLU A 54 8.10 -4.10 7.15
C GLU A 54 8.75 -4.14 5.76
N ASP A 55 9.58 -3.15 5.43
CA ASP A 55 10.32 -3.14 4.15
C ASP A 55 11.20 -4.39 4.01
N ASN A 56 11.82 -4.82 5.11
CA ASN A 56 12.61 -6.05 5.15
C ASN A 56 11.73 -7.27 4.86
N ALA A 57 10.56 -7.37 5.49
CA ALA A 57 9.66 -8.49 5.30
C ALA A 57 9.08 -8.53 3.88
N ALA A 58 8.67 -7.39 3.35
CA ALA A 58 8.21 -7.23 1.98
C ALA A 58 9.29 -7.67 0.97
N LEU A 59 10.51 -7.14 1.09
CA LEU A 59 11.62 -7.51 0.22
C LEU A 59 11.95 -9.01 0.26
N VAL A 60 11.92 -9.62 1.45
CA VAL A 60 12.14 -11.07 1.59
C VAL A 60 11.04 -11.86 0.91
N GLY A 61 9.76 -11.52 1.15
CA GLY A 61 8.63 -12.18 0.51
C GLY A 61 8.68 -12.08 -1.02
N TRP A 62 8.88 -10.87 -1.54
CA TRP A 62 8.98 -10.62 -2.98
C TRP A 62 10.17 -11.33 -3.63
N THR A 63 11.33 -11.36 -2.96
CA THR A 63 12.51 -12.09 -3.43
C THR A 63 12.21 -13.57 -3.59
N VAL A 64 11.62 -14.20 -2.56
CA VAL A 64 11.25 -15.63 -2.62
C VAL A 64 10.21 -15.89 -3.71
N THR A 65 9.21 -15.03 -3.85
CA THR A 65 8.22 -15.14 -4.94
C THR A 65 8.89 -15.07 -6.32
N ALA A 66 9.84 -14.14 -6.51
CA ALA A 66 10.56 -13.99 -7.78
C ALA A 66 11.47 -15.19 -8.07
N GLU A 67 12.24 -15.67 -7.09
CA GLU A 67 13.15 -16.82 -7.23
C GLU A 67 12.43 -18.12 -7.56
N LEU A 68 11.21 -18.30 -7.04
CA LEU A 68 10.37 -19.47 -7.34
C LEU A 68 9.65 -19.40 -8.69
N GLY A 69 9.87 -18.33 -9.47
CA GLY A 69 9.22 -18.16 -10.77
C GLY A 69 7.70 -17.94 -10.68
N ALA A 70 7.20 -17.53 -9.52
CA ALA A 70 5.79 -17.18 -9.37
C ALA A 70 5.46 -15.88 -10.13
N LYS A 71 4.16 -15.67 -10.35
CA LYS A 71 3.62 -14.50 -11.03
C LYS A 71 3.84 -13.25 -10.17
N LEU A 72 4.41 -12.20 -10.75
CA LEU A 72 4.74 -10.95 -10.05
C LEU A 72 3.59 -9.94 -10.17
N CYS A 73 2.48 -10.26 -9.51
CA CYS A 73 1.24 -9.48 -9.58
C CYS A 73 1.03 -8.50 -8.42
N GLU A 74 2.02 -8.31 -7.54
CA GLU A 74 1.92 -7.36 -6.44
C GLU A 74 2.36 -5.96 -6.88
N THR A 75 1.41 -5.02 -6.97
CA THR A 75 1.68 -3.62 -7.34
C THR A 75 2.62 -2.91 -6.36
N ASP A 76 2.60 -3.33 -5.09
CA ASP A 76 3.42 -2.78 -4.03
C ASP A 76 4.91 -3.07 -4.24
N MET A 77 5.25 -4.26 -4.73
CA MET A 77 6.63 -4.62 -5.09
C MET A 77 7.17 -3.66 -6.16
N TRP A 78 6.43 -3.49 -7.25
CA TRP A 78 6.84 -2.62 -8.36
C TRP A 78 6.96 -1.15 -7.92
N SER A 79 5.99 -0.67 -7.15
CA SER A 79 6.03 0.69 -6.57
C SER A 79 7.24 0.90 -5.67
N TYR A 80 7.60 -0.09 -4.85
CA TYR A 80 8.78 -0.04 -4.01
C TYR A 80 10.08 -0.03 -4.82
N LEU A 81 10.17 -0.88 -5.84
CA LEU A 81 11.36 -0.97 -6.70
C LEU A 81 11.60 0.32 -7.50
N GLU A 82 10.52 0.98 -7.94
CA GLU A 82 10.57 2.28 -8.62
C GLU A 82 10.99 3.39 -7.65
N ASN A 83 10.23 3.58 -6.56
CA ASN A 83 10.48 4.66 -5.60
C ASN A 83 10.06 4.26 -4.16
N PRO A 84 11.01 3.79 -3.32
CA PRO A 84 10.70 3.34 -1.97
C PRO A 84 10.14 4.44 -1.06
N GLU A 85 10.58 5.68 -1.22
CA GLU A 85 10.11 6.79 -0.37
C GLU A 85 8.67 7.17 -0.71
N GLU A 86 8.31 7.17 -1.99
CA GLU A 86 6.93 7.40 -2.42
C GLU A 86 6.02 6.23 -2.04
N TYR A 87 6.51 4.99 -2.18
CA TYR A 87 5.84 3.80 -1.63
C TYR A 87 5.57 3.96 -0.13
N GLY A 88 6.58 4.33 0.67
CA GLY A 88 6.45 4.51 2.10
C GLY A 88 5.39 5.56 2.47
N LYS A 89 5.34 6.69 1.75
CA LYS A 89 4.29 7.71 1.93
C LYS A 89 2.90 7.18 1.63
N LYS A 90 2.73 6.37 0.57
CA LYS A 90 1.45 5.74 0.24
C LYS A 90 1.03 4.76 1.33
N ARG A 91 1.93 3.90 1.81
CA ARG A 91 1.65 2.91 2.86
C ARG A 91 1.24 3.55 4.18
N GLN A 92 1.81 4.71 4.53
CA GLN A 92 1.40 5.49 5.70
C GLN A 92 -0.08 5.94 5.67
N LEU A 93 -0.72 5.97 4.49
CA LEU A 93 -2.14 6.32 4.33
C LEU A 93 -3.05 5.10 4.27
N ILE A 94 -2.50 3.88 4.22
CA ILE A 94 -3.26 2.63 4.05
C ILE A 94 -3.15 1.76 5.29
N LEU A 95 -2.01 1.79 5.99
CA LEU A 95 -1.75 0.93 7.14
C LEU A 95 -1.40 1.73 8.40
N PRO A 96 -2.19 1.57 9.50
CA PRO A 96 -1.97 2.31 10.74
C PRO A 96 -0.60 2.09 11.40
N VAL A 97 0.04 0.93 11.20
CA VAL A 97 1.39 0.67 11.73
C VAL A 97 2.45 1.52 11.02
N TYR A 98 2.40 1.61 9.69
CA TYR A 98 3.35 2.41 8.90
C TYR A 98 3.22 3.90 9.24
N ALA A 99 2.01 4.38 9.51
CA ALA A 99 1.75 5.78 9.84
C ALA A 99 2.56 6.26 11.07
N ILE A 100 2.77 5.38 12.06
CA ILE A 100 3.42 5.73 13.34
C ILE A 100 4.89 5.31 13.44
N THR A 101 5.37 4.43 12.56
CA THR A 101 6.78 3.97 12.55
C THR A 101 7.76 5.06 12.09
N CYS A 102 8.99 5.04 12.58
CA CYS A 102 10.04 5.99 12.22
C CYS A 102 11.25 5.27 11.62
N SER A 103 12.02 5.98 10.80
CA SER A 103 13.43 5.66 10.52
C SER A 103 14.35 6.17 11.65
N PRO A 104 15.61 5.70 11.71
CA PRO A 104 16.63 6.23 12.62
C PRO A 104 16.85 7.75 12.47
N LYS A 105 16.56 8.32 11.29
CA LYS A 105 16.63 9.78 11.07
C LYS A 105 15.39 10.48 11.62
N GLU A 106 14.21 9.94 11.35
CA GLU A 106 12.93 10.55 11.76
C GLU A 106 12.72 10.54 13.28
N ILE A 107 13.21 9.53 14.01
CA ILE A 107 13.00 9.44 15.47
C ILE A 107 13.60 10.63 16.24
N LYS A 108 14.60 11.32 15.67
CA LYS A 108 15.19 12.55 16.25
C LYS A 108 14.13 13.64 16.42
N ASP A 109 13.25 13.77 15.45
CA ASP A 109 12.15 14.74 15.42
C ASP A 109 10.79 14.06 15.13
N ALA A 110 10.53 12.97 15.85
CA ALA A 110 9.36 12.11 15.62
C ALA A 110 8.04 12.90 15.64
N ALA A 111 7.86 13.83 16.58
CA ALA A 111 6.62 14.60 16.70
C ALA A 111 6.34 15.44 15.44
N SER A 112 7.35 16.14 14.91
CA SER A 112 7.22 16.92 13.67
C SER A 112 6.91 16.03 12.46
N VAL A 113 7.61 14.90 12.33
CA VAL A 113 7.38 13.92 11.26
C VAL A 113 5.94 13.39 11.31
N LEU A 114 5.46 13.01 12.49
CA LEU A 114 4.10 12.51 12.66
C LEU A 114 3.05 13.61 12.42
N ARG A 115 3.32 14.87 12.78
CA ARG A 115 2.45 16.01 12.44
C ARG A 115 2.32 16.23 10.93
N SER A 116 3.43 16.08 10.18
CA SER A 116 3.37 16.12 8.71
C SER A 116 2.51 14.99 8.13
N ARG A 117 2.63 13.77 8.67
CA ARG A 117 1.79 12.63 8.28
C ARG A 117 0.32 12.82 8.65
N LEU A 118 0.05 13.44 9.80
CA LEU A 118 -1.30 13.81 10.23
C LEU A 118 -1.94 14.79 9.25
N ALA A 119 -1.21 15.82 8.82
CA ALA A 119 -1.69 16.76 7.81
C ALA A 119 -2.01 16.07 6.47
N ARG A 120 -1.13 15.16 6.01
CA ARG A 120 -1.39 14.35 4.79
C ARG A 120 -2.62 13.45 4.95
N THR A 121 -2.78 12.83 6.11
CA THR A 121 -3.93 11.97 6.42
C THR A 121 -5.23 12.77 6.40
N LYS A 122 -5.25 13.96 7.03
CA LYS A 122 -6.40 14.86 7.03
C LYS A 122 -6.76 15.32 5.62
N LYS A 123 -5.76 15.66 4.80
CA LYS A 123 -5.95 16.00 3.39
C LYS A 123 -6.58 14.83 2.62
N ALA A 124 -5.98 13.65 2.68
CA ALA A 124 -6.49 12.45 2.02
C ALA A 124 -7.92 12.10 2.46
N LEU A 125 -8.23 12.27 3.75
CA LEU A 125 -9.57 12.05 4.28
C LEU A 125 -10.59 13.05 3.71
N SER A 126 -10.19 14.32 3.55
CA SER A 126 -11.05 15.36 2.96
C SER A 126 -11.31 15.17 1.46
N GLU A 127 -10.45 14.43 0.76
CA GLU A 127 -10.57 14.14 -0.67
C GLU A 127 -11.55 12.98 -0.94
N ILE A 128 -11.79 12.08 0.03
CA ILE A 128 -12.63 10.88 -0.15
C ILE A 128 -14.03 11.19 -0.72
N PRO A 129 -14.79 12.20 -0.27
CA PRO A 129 -16.09 12.51 -0.85
C PRO A 129 -16.01 12.92 -2.32
N GLY A 130 -14.94 13.65 -2.70
CA GLY A 130 -14.65 14.01 -4.08
C GLY A 130 -14.34 12.77 -4.92
N ASP A 131 -13.47 11.88 -4.42
CA ASP A 131 -13.16 10.61 -5.07
C ASP A 131 -14.42 9.76 -5.30
N ILE A 132 -15.32 9.67 -4.31
CA ILE A 132 -16.61 8.96 -4.44
C ILE A 132 -17.46 9.59 -5.54
N SER A 133 -17.53 10.92 -5.59
CA SER A 133 -18.24 11.65 -6.63
C SER A 133 -17.67 11.37 -8.02
N ASP A 134 -16.33 11.34 -8.14
CA ASP A 134 -15.65 11.05 -9.40
C ASP A 134 -15.95 9.63 -9.91
N TRP A 135 -15.97 8.62 -9.02
CA TRP A 135 -16.34 7.26 -9.42
C TRP A 135 -17.81 7.14 -9.84
N ARG A 136 -18.70 7.83 -9.14
CA ARG A 136 -20.12 7.93 -9.54
C ARG A 136 -20.28 8.65 -10.88
N PHE A 137 -19.46 9.65 -11.14
CA PHE A 137 -19.42 10.34 -12.44
C PHE A 137 -18.99 9.38 -13.56
N TRP A 138 -17.97 8.54 -13.36
CA TRP A 138 -17.56 7.57 -14.39
C TRP A 138 -18.64 6.53 -14.69
N ARG A 139 -19.42 6.13 -13.68
CA ARG A 139 -20.63 5.33 -13.89
C ARG A 139 -21.64 6.07 -14.79
N GLN A 140 -21.91 7.34 -14.53
CA GLN A 140 -22.82 8.16 -15.35
C GLN A 140 -22.30 8.34 -16.78
N ALA A 141 -21.00 8.54 -16.96
CA ALA A 141 -20.38 8.64 -18.27
C ALA A 141 -20.62 7.36 -19.11
N ALA A 142 -20.50 6.17 -18.50
CA ALA A 142 -20.83 4.92 -19.17
C ALA A 142 -22.32 4.83 -19.56
N GLU A 143 -23.23 5.23 -18.67
CA GLU A 143 -24.68 5.30 -18.97
C GLU A 143 -24.99 6.25 -20.14
N HIS A 144 -24.29 7.38 -20.23
CA HIS A 144 -24.40 8.31 -21.36
C HIS A 144 -24.06 7.63 -22.70
N PHE A 145 -22.95 6.90 -22.77
CA PHE A 145 -22.57 6.19 -24.00
C PHE A 145 -23.59 5.11 -24.41
N ILE A 146 -24.24 4.48 -23.44
CA ILE A 146 -25.33 3.54 -23.72
C ILE A 146 -26.54 4.28 -24.31
N ALA A 147 -26.95 5.40 -23.70
CA ALA A 147 -28.15 6.12 -24.09
C ALA A 147 -27.99 6.92 -25.40
N ALA A 148 -26.92 7.72 -25.51
CA ALA A 148 -26.68 8.66 -26.61
C ALA A 148 -26.03 7.98 -27.82
N HIS A 149 -25.13 7.02 -27.59
CA HIS A 149 -24.36 6.36 -28.65
C HIS A 149 -24.81 4.92 -28.94
N LYS A 150 -25.88 4.46 -28.28
CA LYS A 150 -26.50 3.12 -28.48
C LYS A 150 -25.51 1.97 -28.29
N MET A 151 -24.50 2.16 -27.46
CA MET A 151 -23.52 1.12 -27.15
C MET A 151 -24.14 0.04 -26.28
N ALA A 152 -23.68 -1.20 -26.43
CA ALA A 152 -24.21 -2.32 -25.67
C ALA A 152 -23.82 -2.20 -24.18
N ARG A 153 -24.82 -2.17 -23.27
CA ARG A 153 -24.59 -2.10 -21.81
C ARG A 153 -23.61 -3.15 -21.31
N LYS A 154 -23.67 -4.37 -21.86
CA LYS A 154 -22.78 -5.48 -21.49
C LYS A 154 -21.30 -5.16 -21.69
N SER A 155 -20.94 -4.25 -22.59
CA SER A 155 -19.55 -3.83 -22.84
C SER A 155 -18.98 -2.97 -21.72
N PHE A 156 -19.81 -2.38 -20.85
CA PHE A 156 -19.39 -1.52 -19.74
C PHE A 156 -19.44 -2.23 -18.39
N ARG A 157 -19.68 -3.54 -18.34
CA ARG A 157 -19.85 -4.25 -17.06
C ARG A 157 -18.65 -4.09 -16.15
N SER A 158 -17.42 -4.22 -16.67
CA SER A 158 -16.19 -3.97 -15.91
C SER A 158 -16.10 -2.56 -15.33
N VAL A 159 -16.59 -1.55 -16.04
CA VAL A 159 -16.64 -0.15 -15.56
C VAL A 159 -17.66 -0.01 -14.44
N PHE A 160 -18.86 -0.59 -14.59
CA PHE A 160 -19.86 -0.54 -13.53
C PHE A 160 -19.38 -1.25 -12.26
N ASP A 161 -18.84 -2.44 -12.41
CA ASP A 161 -18.33 -3.24 -11.29
C ASP A 161 -17.22 -2.50 -10.54
N ILE A 162 -16.25 -1.88 -11.24
CA ILE A 162 -15.19 -1.11 -10.57
C ILE A 162 -15.71 0.20 -9.97
N ALA A 163 -16.61 0.92 -10.64
CA ALA A 163 -17.15 2.17 -10.11
C ALA A 163 -17.93 1.94 -8.82
N ASP A 164 -18.81 0.92 -8.82
CA ASP A 164 -19.62 0.55 -7.65
C ASP A 164 -18.72 0.02 -6.52
N SER A 165 -17.75 -0.86 -6.84
CA SER A 165 -16.78 -1.35 -5.86
C SER A 165 -15.97 -0.21 -5.22
N MET A 166 -15.54 0.76 -6.03
CA MET A 166 -14.78 1.91 -5.54
C MET A 166 -15.63 2.84 -4.68
N SER A 167 -16.83 3.23 -5.13
CA SER A 167 -17.68 4.21 -4.44
C SER A 167 -18.36 3.64 -3.19
N ASP A 168 -18.76 2.37 -3.23
CA ASP A 168 -19.66 1.81 -2.20
C ASP A 168 -18.93 0.94 -1.19
N GLN A 169 -17.73 0.44 -1.52
CA GLN A 169 -16.96 -0.46 -0.65
C GLN A 169 -15.58 0.10 -0.32
N TYR A 170 -14.74 0.29 -1.33
CA TYR A 170 -13.32 0.59 -1.10
C TYR A 170 -13.10 1.98 -0.49
N LEU A 171 -13.69 3.04 -1.05
CA LEU A 171 -13.50 4.40 -0.53
C LEU A 171 -14.13 4.60 0.87
N PRO A 172 -15.33 4.07 1.18
CA PRO A 172 -15.84 4.05 2.55
C PRO A 172 -14.93 3.31 3.53
N MET A 173 -14.42 2.12 3.18
CA MET A 173 -13.47 1.39 4.00
C MET A 173 -12.16 2.18 4.20
N ARG A 174 -11.67 2.84 3.13
CA ARG A 174 -10.49 3.70 3.17
C ARG A 174 -10.72 4.91 4.08
N GLN A 175 -11.91 5.50 4.08
CA GLN A 175 -12.28 6.59 4.98
C GLN A 175 -12.13 6.16 6.45
N GLU A 176 -12.67 5.01 6.82
CA GLU A 176 -12.55 4.49 8.19
C GLU A 176 -11.09 4.15 8.54
N THR A 177 -10.33 3.62 7.59
CA THR A 177 -8.88 3.39 7.74
C THR A 177 -8.14 4.69 8.00
N LEU A 178 -8.42 5.76 7.24
CA LEU A 178 -7.80 7.08 7.42
C LEU A 178 -8.19 7.73 8.75
N LYS A 179 -9.44 7.59 9.21
CA LYS A 179 -9.86 8.02 10.55
C LYS A 179 -9.09 7.29 11.65
N ASN A 180 -8.91 5.97 11.50
CA ASN A 180 -8.11 5.17 12.43
C ASN A 180 -6.63 5.61 12.44
N ILE A 181 -6.06 5.88 11.27
CA ILE A 181 -4.70 6.42 11.13
C ILE A 181 -4.59 7.79 11.82
N GLN A 182 -5.54 8.69 11.58
CA GLN A 182 -5.59 10.01 12.20
C GLN A 182 -5.60 9.91 13.72
N ALA A 183 -6.51 9.10 14.29
CA ALA A 183 -6.62 8.91 15.73
C ALA A 183 -5.33 8.32 16.34
N ARG A 184 -4.69 7.37 15.66
CA ARG A 184 -3.40 6.81 16.11
C ARG A 184 -2.27 7.84 16.06
N LEU A 185 -2.20 8.64 15.00
CA LEU A 185 -1.21 9.72 14.88
C LEU A 185 -1.39 10.74 16.01
N GLU A 186 -2.61 11.21 16.24
CA GLU A 186 -2.93 12.18 17.31
C GLU A 186 -2.56 11.62 18.70
N LYS A 187 -2.92 10.37 18.98
CA LYS A 187 -2.55 9.69 20.23
C LYS A 187 -1.03 9.54 20.39
N THR A 188 -0.33 9.12 19.34
CA THR A 188 1.13 8.92 19.40
C THR A 188 1.87 10.25 19.54
N ILE A 189 1.43 11.31 18.86
CA ILE A 189 1.99 12.67 19.01
C ILE A 189 1.84 13.14 20.45
N ALA A 190 0.61 13.11 21.00
CA ALA A 190 0.34 13.53 22.37
C ALA A 190 1.18 12.74 23.39
N ARG A 191 1.33 11.42 23.16
CA ARG A 191 2.19 10.57 23.99
C ARG A 191 3.64 11.01 23.93
N LEU A 192 4.22 11.20 22.74
CA LEU A 192 5.62 11.59 22.56
C LEU A 192 5.94 12.98 23.14
N GLU A 193 4.94 13.86 23.22
CA GLU A 193 5.05 15.21 23.80
C GLU A 193 4.90 15.21 25.33
N SER A 194 4.50 14.09 25.94
CA SER A 194 4.46 13.94 27.40
C SER A 194 5.84 13.69 28.02
N PRO A 195 6.03 13.92 29.33
CA PRO A 195 7.28 13.58 30.01
C PRO A 195 7.67 12.09 29.87
N ALA A 196 6.70 11.19 29.99
CA ALA A 196 6.92 9.75 29.81
C ALA A 196 7.33 9.40 28.37
N GLY A 197 6.71 10.03 27.37
CA GLY A 197 7.06 9.86 25.97
C GLY A 197 8.40 10.46 25.60
N SER A 198 8.85 11.53 26.27
CA SER A 198 10.20 12.07 26.08
C SER A 198 11.27 11.07 26.54
N ALA A 199 11.06 10.41 27.67
CA ALA A 199 11.95 9.34 28.13
C ALA A 199 11.96 8.14 27.17
N GLU A 200 10.79 7.73 26.66
CA GLU A 200 10.69 6.68 25.64
C GLU A 200 11.40 7.08 24.34
N LYS A 201 11.16 8.29 23.83
CA LYS A 201 11.83 8.83 22.65
C LYS A 201 13.34 8.76 22.79
N LYS A 202 13.88 9.15 23.95
CA LYS A 202 15.32 9.06 24.23
C LYS A 202 15.82 7.61 24.20
N ARG A 203 15.13 6.67 24.87
CA ARG A 203 15.50 5.24 24.81
C ARG A 203 15.49 4.70 23.38
N LEU A 204 14.46 5.02 22.60
CA LEU A 204 14.36 4.62 21.19
C LEU A 204 15.50 5.23 20.37
N GLN A 205 15.82 6.50 20.56
CA GLN A 205 16.96 7.17 19.90
C GLN A 205 18.29 6.48 20.21
N ASP A 206 18.52 6.09 21.47
CA ASP A 206 19.74 5.41 21.89
C ASP A 206 19.83 4.00 21.25
N GLN A 207 18.71 3.27 21.18
CA GLN A 207 18.65 1.99 20.46
C GLN A 207 18.88 2.17 18.94
N PHE A 208 18.31 3.22 18.32
CA PHE A 208 18.49 3.50 16.89
C PHE A 208 19.94 3.85 16.50
N GLN A 209 20.79 4.22 17.47
CA GLN A 209 22.22 4.46 17.26
C GLN A 209 23.06 3.18 17.26
N GLN A 210 22.48 2.04 17.66
CA GLN A 210 23.17 0.76 17.64
C GLN A 210 23.52 0.34 16.20
N SER A 211 24.66 -0.33 16.04
CA SER A 211 25.17 -0.80 14.74
C SER A 211 24.17 -1.69 14.00
N PHE A 212 23.26 -2.35 14.73
CA PHE A 212 22.15 -3.12 14.18
C PHE A 212 21.38 -2.36 13.10
N PHE A 213 20.99 -1.11 13.33
CA PHE A 213 20.16 -0.36 12.37
C PHE A 213 20.95 0.09 11.14
N VAL A 214 22.24 0.40 11.30
CA VAL A 214 23.13 0.70 10.17
C VAL A 214 23.27 -0.51 9.26
N LEU A 215 23.47 -1.70 9.86
CA LEU A 215 23.54 -2.96 9.13
C LEU A 215 22.20 -3.31 8.48
N GLN A 216 21.08 -3.00 9.15
CA GLN A 216 19.75 -3.28 8.61
C GLN A 216 19.42 -2.41 7.40
N GLU A 217 19.73 -1.11 7.41
CA GLU A 217 19.59 -0.24 6.24
C GLU A 217 20.44 -0.73 5.06
N ALA A 218 21.68 -1.18 5.32
CA ALA A 218 22.54 -1.76 4.29
C ALA A 218 21.94 -3.06 3.71
N ARG A 219 21.35 -3.91 4.55
CA ARG A 219 20.65 -5.14 4.12
C ARG A 219 19.41 -4.83 3.28
N LEU A 220 18.61 -3.83 3.66
CA LEU A 220 17.46 -3.39 2.86
C LEU A 220 17.89 -2.98 1.46
N LYS A 221 18.94 -2.16 1.36
CA LYS A 221 19.52 -1.75 0.07
C LYS A 221 19.98 -2.96 -0.75
N ALA A 222 20.76 -3.85 -0.15
CA ALA A 222 21.26 -5.05 -0.84
C ALA A 222 20.14 -5.97 -1.32
N ARG A 223 19.09 -6.18 -0.51
CA ARG A 223 17.92 -6.98 -0.91
C ARG A 223 17.14 -6.33 -2.04
N ARG A 224 16.96 -5.01 -2.01
CA ARG A 224 16.33 -4.28 -3.12
C ARG A 224 17.13 -4.46 -4.40
N GLU A 225 18.45 -4.27 -4.37
CA GLU A 225 19.32 -4.45 -5.52
C GLU A 225 19.27 -5.89 -6.06
N HIS A 226 19.24 -6.89 -5.19
CA HIS A 226 19.06 -8.30 -5.57
C HIS A 226 17.71 -8.54 -6.26
N LEU A 227 16.62 -8.07 -5.64
CA LEU A 227 15.29 -8.19 -6.21
C LEU A 227 15.19 -7.49 -7.58
N GLN A 228 15.78 -6.31 -7.75
CA GLN A 228 15.84 -5.61 -9.04
C GLN A 228 16.53 -6.45 -10.13
N LYS A 229 17.61 -7.17 -9.79
CA LYS A 229 18.28 -8.09 -10.71
C LYS A 229 17.40 -9.28 -11.07
N LEU A 230 16.72 -9.88 -10.08
CA LEU A 230 15.84 -11.03 -10.30
C LEU A 230 14.66 -10.71 -11.21
N VAL A 231 14.14 -9.49 -11.15
CA VAL A 231 12.98 -9.07 -11.96
C VAL A 231 13.38 -8.31 -13.21
N GLN A 232 14.67 -8.23 -13.55
CA GLN A 232 15.13 -7.54 -14.74
C GLN A 232 14.50 -8.14 -16.00
N GLY A 233 13.92 -7.28 -16.84
CA GLY A 233 13.20 -7.71 -18.05
C GLY A 233 11.80 -8.29 -17.79
N ARG A 234 11.34 -8.32 -16.54
CA ARG A 234 9.95 -8.65 -16.19
C ARG A 234 9.13 -7.38 -15.98
N SER A 235 7.82 -7.50 -16.09
CA SER A 235 6.85 -6.45 -15.82
C SER A 235 5.76 -6.96 -14.88
N TYR A 236 4.90 -6.06 -14.42
CA TYR A 236 3.69 -6.44 -13.69
C TYR A 236 2.85 -7.44 -14.49
N GLU A 237 2.46 -8.54 -13.84
CA GLU A 237 1.68 -9.61 -14.45
C GLU A 237 0.28 -9.63 -13.81
N PRO A 238 -0.76 -9.00 -14.42
CA PRO A 238 -2.08 -8.91 -13.82
C PRO A 238 -2.68 -10.28 -13.57
N PHE A 239 -3.28 -10.51 -12.41
CA PHE A 239 -3.84 -11.82 -12.04
C PHE A 239 -4.82 -12.34 -13.09
N SER A 240 -5.74 -11.47 -13.54
CA SER A 240 -6.73 -11.77 -14.58
C SER A 240 -6.78 -10.66 -15.63
N PRO A 241 -6.79 -10.99 -16.94
CA PRO A 241 -7.02 -10.00 -17.99
C PRO A 241 -8.48 -9.52 -17.99
N LEU A 242 -8.73 -8.37 -18.62
CA LEU A 242 -10.10 -7.91 -18.90
C LEU A 242 -10.82 -8.94 -19.78
N PRO A 243 -12.10 -9.28 -19.48
CA PRO A 243 -12.87 -10.19 -20.33
C PRO A 243 -13.02 -9.64 -21.76
N PRO A 244 -13.03 -10.50 -22.80
CA PRO A 244 -13.21 -10.06 -24.18
C PRO A 244 -14.49 -9.23 -24.38
N GLY A 245 -14.39 -8.15 -25.16
CA GLY A 245 -15.51 -7.26 -25.49
C GLY A 245 -15.92 -6.28 -24.37
N GLN A 246 -15.14 -6.21 -23.28
CA GLN A 246 -15.30 -5.20 -22.23
C GLN A 246 -14.48 -3.94 -22.53
N ILE A 247 -15.03 -2.80 -22.13
CA ILE A 247 -14.39 -1.48 -22.17
C ILE A 247 -13.68 -1.26 -20.84
N SER A 248 -12.41 -0.87 -20.90
CA SER A 248 -11.66 -0.44 -19.72
C SER A 248 -12.04 0.97 -19.30
N LEU A 249 -11.72 1.35 -18.06
CA LEU A 249 -11.93 2.71 -17.59
C LEU A 249 -11.15 3.74 -18.42
N ASP A 250 -9.93 3.41 -18.86
CA ASP A 250 -9.12 4.30 -19.69
C ASP A 250 -9.70 4.47 -21.09
N GLN A 251 -10.28 3.41 -21.66
CA GLN A 251 -11.03 3.50 -22.91
C GLN A 251 -12.26 4.40 -22.74
N LEU A 252 -13.02 4.25 -21.65
CA LEU A 252 -14.15 5.14 -21.35
C LEU A 252 -13.70 6.60 -21.21
N LYS A 253 -12.60 6.87 -20.49
CA LYS A 253 -12.02 8.22 -20.36
C LYS A 253 -11.66 8.82 -21.71
N ALA A 254 -11.01 8.05 -22.57
CA ALA A 254 -10.66 8.48 -23.92
C ALA A 254 -11.91 8.77 -24.77
N MET A 255 -12.91 7.90 -24.72
CA MET A 255 -14.20 8.09 -25.38
C MET A 255 -14.90 9.35 -24.88
N TYR A 256 -14.96 9.55 -23.56
CA TYR A 256 -15.54 10.73 -22.92
C TYR A 256 -14.87 12.02 -23.38
N SER A 257 -13.53 12.08 -23.35
CA SER A 257 -12.79 13.25 -23.82
C SER A 257 -13.06 13.54 -25.30
N GLN A 258 -13.14 12.51 -26.14
CA GLN A 258 -13.45 12.68 -27.56
C GLN A 258 -14.90 13.13 -27.79
N ASP A 259 -15.86 12.57 -27.05
CA ASP A 259 -17.27 12.96 -27.18
C ASP A 259 -17.49 14.40 -26.73
N ARG A 260 -16.83 14.85 -25.65
CA ARG A 260 -16.90 16.25 -25.23
C ARG A 260 -16.36 17.23 -26.24
N LEU A 261 -15.31 16.85 -26.98
CA LEU A 261 -14.73 17.69 -28.02
C LEU A 261 -15.59 17.72 -29.28
N LYS A 262 -16.16 16.57 -29.68
CA LYS A 262 -16.87 16.43 -30.95
C LYS A 262 -18.37 16.73 -30.85
N ARG A 263 -18.95 16.55 -29.67
CA ARG A 263 -20.39 16.66 -29.38
C ARG A 263 -20.63 17.35 -28.03
N PRO A 264 -20.18 18.61 -27.85
CA PRO A 264 -20.36 19.32 -26.58
C PRO A 264 -21.83 19.44 -26.14
N GLU A 265 -22.78 19.45 -27.09
CA GLU A 265 -24.23 19.50 -26.87
C GLU A 265 -24.77 18.31 -26.08
N HIS A 266 -24.05 17.19 -26.06
CA HIS A 266 -24.38 16.02 -25.25
C HIS A 266 -24.19 16.27 -23.74
N TRP A 267 -23.39 17.28 -23.35
CA TRP A 267 -22.88 17.46 -21.99
C TRP A 267 -23.28 18.81 -21.36
N THR A 268 -23.86 19.71 -22.14
CA THR A 268 -24.39 21.00 -21.67
C THR A 268 -25.91 20.89 -21.46
N LYS A 269 -26.33 20.37 -20.31
CA LYS A 269 -27.71 20.48 -19.81
C LYS A 269 -27.68 20.80 -18.33
#